data_AF-A0A951XU73-F1
#
_entry.id   AF-A0A951XU73-F1
#
_cell.length_a   1.000
_cell.length_b   1.000
_cell.length_c   1.000
_cell.angle_alpha   90.00
_cell.angle_beta   90.00
_cell.angle_gamma   90.00
#
_symmetry.space_group_name_H-M   'P 1'
#
loop_
_entity.id
_entity.type
_entity.pdbx_description
1 polymer ?
#
loop_
_entity_poly.entity_id
_entity_poly.type
_entity_poly.pdbx_seq_one_letter_code
_entity_poly.pdbx_strand_id
1 'polypeptide(L)'
;MATVDFKKVPTDVPLTAENIDRLAARATELATAFQGRIGKIQQQVADARDRFSREAEEVVRETEPANRTVARQFAKQQEASRIAKFRLTIAESSRAQREELLRPFAKLAADAEFLLSLNQSPAQALGRIALGDTKRLNYQLTLEGAGPVELETAAITAIATNDLPLAAAIATVVDRRPRDRRPFSVGDFAQRVFGAQHAEIVAKLKGVILAYETAIAADREFVRGQADPIKNLSLALAEKAIAQAAGDEA
;
A
#
# COMPACT_ATOMS: atom_id res chain seq x y z
N MET A 1 11.26 27.86 -11.00
CA MET A 1 12.06 26.67 -10.60
C MET A 1 11.29 25.96 -9.51
N ALA A 2 11.03 24.66 -9.64
CA ALA A 2 10.53 23.89 -8.50
C ALA A 2 11.66 23.79 -7.48
N THR A 3 11.55 24.52 -6.38
CA THR A 3 12.54 24.49 -5.30
C THR A 3 12.42 23.16 -4.59
N VAL A 4 13.42 22.28 -4.75
CA VAL A 4 13.47 21.02 -4.02
C VAL A 4 13.72 21.33 -2.54
N ASP A 5 12.80 20.91 -1.67
CA ASP A 5 12.96 21.02 -0.22
C ASP A 5 13.62 19.74 0.32
N PHE A 6 14.95 19.77 0.42
CA PHE A 6 15.74 18.62 0.89
C PHE A 6 15.44 18.22 2.35
N LYS A 7 14.81 19.07 3.16
CA LYS A 7 14.42 18.72 4.53
C LYS A 7 13.28 17.68 4.58
N LYS A 8 12.55 17.52 3.48
CA LYS A 8 11.47 16.54 3.35
C LYS A 8 11.93 15.20 2.80
N VAL A 9 13.21 15.05 2.46
CA VAL A 9 13.78 13.79 1.98
C VAL A 9 14.19 12.94 3.18
N PRO A 10 13.57 11.76 3.41
CA PRO A 10 13.98 10.86 4.47
C PRO A 10 15.41 10.36 4.26
N THR A 11 16.20 10.30 5.34
CA THR A 11 17.60 9.85 5.29
C THR A 11 17.76 8.33 5.42
N ASP A 12 16.73 7.64 5.88
CA ASP A 12 16.70 6.20 6.21
C ASP A 12 15.88 5.35 5.23
N VAL A 13 15.45 5.93 4.10
CA VAL A 13 14.62 5.27 3.09
C VAL A 13 15.40 5.16 1.76
N PRO A 14 16.27 4.14 1.62
CA PRO A 14 17.06 3.97 0.40
C PRO A 14 16.16 3.56 -0.78
N LEU A 15 16.40 4.14 -1.96
CA LEU A 15 15.74 3.76 -3.21
C LEU A 15 16.46 2.55 -3.83
N THR A 16 16.18 1.36 -3.30
CA THR A 16 16.72 0.08 -3.81
C THR A 16 15.60 -0.95 -3.94
N ALA A 17 15.77 -1.91 -4.87
CA ALA A 17 14.82 -3.01 -5.04
C ALA A 17 14.69 -3.83 -3.74
N GLU A 18 15.82 -4.14 -3.09
CA GLU A 18 15.86 -4.85 -1.80
C GLU A 18 15.06 -4.11 -0.71
N ASN A 19 15.16 -2.78 -0.64
CA ASN A 19 14.38 -2.02 0.35
C ASN A 19 12.88 -2.07 0.03
N ILE A 20 12.49 -1.96 -1.24
CA ILE A 20 11.09 -2.06 -1.66
C ILE A 20 10.52 -3.43 -1.29
N ASP A 21 11.26 -4.51 -1.56
CA ASP A 21 10.87 -5.87 -1.20
C ASP A 21 10.76 -6.04 0.33
N ARG A 22 11.71 -5.49 1.08
CA ARG A 22 11.68 -5.46 2.54
C ARG A 22 10.45 -4.74 3.08
N LEU A 23 10.10 -3.57 2.52
CA LEU A 23 8.90 -2.82 2.91
C LEU A 23 7.63 -3.64 2.64
N ALA A 24 7.53 -4.26 1.47
CA ALA A 24 6.40 -5.11 1.09
C ALA A 24 6.25 -6.33 2.02
N ALA A 25 7.35 -7.04 2.30
CA ALA A 25 7.36 -8.17 3.23
C ALA A 25 6.94 -7.75 4.64
N ARG A 26 7.52 -6.66 5.15
CA ARG A 26 7.21 -6.17 6.50
C ARG A 26 5.78 -5.65 6.63
N ALA A 27 5.23 -5.05 5.58
CA ALA A 27 3.82 -4.65 5.54
C ALA A 27 2.90 -5.86 5.62
N THR A 28 3.19 -6.95 4.90
CA THR A 28 2.43 -8.21 4.98
C THR A 28 2.47 -8.80 6.39
N GLU A 29 3.63 -8.80 7.04
CA GLU A 29 3.78 -9.27 8.43
C GLU A 29 2.92 -8.44 9.40
N LEU A 30 2.99 -7.11 9.32
CA LEU A 30 2.21 -6.22 10.17
C LEU A 30 0.71 -6.30 9.89
N ALA A 31 0.30 -6.42 8.62
CA ALA A 31 -1.09 -6.63 8.25
C ALA A 31 -1.63 -7.93 8.85
N THR A 32 -0.89 -9.03 8.72
CA THR A 32 -1.28 -10.33 9.28
C THR A 32 -1.35 -10.29 10.80
N ALA A 33 -0.35 -9.68 11.45
CA ALA A 33 -0.33 -9.52 12.91
C ALA A 33 -1.51 -8.66 13.40
N PHE A 34 -1.82 -7.58 12.69
CA PHE A 34 -2.93 -6.68 13.04
C PHE A 34 -4.29 -7.36 12.83
N GLN A 35 -4.51 -8.03 11.71
CA GLN A 35 -5.71 -8.83 11.45
C GLN A 35 -5.92 -9.91 12.53
N GLY A 36 -4.87 -10.64 12.89
CA GLY A 36 -4.93 -11.62 13.97
C GLY A 36 -5.24 -10.98 15.33
N ARG A 37 -4.70 -9.79 15.62
CA ARG A 37 -4.98 -9.05 16.86
C ARG A 37 -6.42 -8.58 16.91
N ILE A 38 -6.90 -7.90 15.87
CA ILE A 38 -8.25 -7.34 15.85
C ILE A 38 -9.32 -8.44 15.81
N GLY A 39 -9.06 -9.54 15.10
CA GLY A 39 -9.94 -10.71 15.09
C GLY A 39 -10.11 -11.34 16.47
N LYS A 40 -9.03 -11.47 17.25
CA LYS A 40 -9.11 -11.94 18.65
C LYS A 40 -9.93 -11.00 19.53
N ILE A 41 -9.77 -9.69 19.38
CA ILE A 41 -10.54 -8.70 20.15
C ILE A 41 -12.02 -8.74 19.76
N GLN A 42 -12.33 -8.85 18.47
CA GLN A 42 -13.70 -9.01 17.99
C GLN A 42 -14.36 -10.29 18.51
N GLN A 43 -13.62 -11.40 18.57
CA GLN A 43 -14.09 -12.64 19.16
C GLN A 43 -14.46 -12.46 20.64
N GLN A 44 -13.64 -11.76 21.42
CA GLN A 44 -13.96 -11.47 22.83
C GLN A 44 -15.27 -10.69 22.99
N VAL A 45 -15.54 -9.75 22.07
CA VAL A 45 -16.81 -9.01 22.04
C VAL A 45 -17.99 -9.92 21.68
N ALA A 46 -17.81 -10.82 20.71
CA ALA A 46 -18.83 -11.81 20.34
C ALA A 46 -19.15 -12.75 21.52
N ASP A 47 -18.12 -13.32 22.16
CA ASP A 47 -18.27 -14.23 23.30
C ASP A 47 -18.93 -13.53 24.51
N ALA A 48 -18.63 -12.25 24.73
CA ALA A 48 -19.27 -11.46 25.77
C ALA A 48 -20.75 -11.20 25.46
N ARG A 49 -21.08 -10.87 24.21
CA ARG A 49 -22.47 -10.73 23.75
C ARG A 49 -23.25 -12.02 23.99
N ASP A 50 -22.73 -13.16 23.56
CA ASP A 50 -23.42 -14.45 23.72
C ASP A 50 -23.59 -14.86 25.18
N ARG A 51 -22.66 -14.48 26.07
CA ARG A 51 -22.82 -14.64 27.52
C ARG A 51 -23.93 -13.75 28.06
N PHE A 52 -23.93 -12.46 27.71
CA PHE A 52 -24.94 -11.52 28.20
C PHE A 52 -26.35 -11.86 27.69
N SER A 53 -26.49 -12.36 26.45
CA SER A 53 -27.76 -12.85 25.94
C SER A 53 -28.28 -14.05 26.73
N ARG A 54 -27.41 -15.03 27.05
CA ARG A 54 -27.78 -16.18 27.88
C ARG A 54 -28.20 -15.78 29.30
N GLU A 55 -27.47 -14.87 29.93
CA GLU A 55 -27.83 -14.33 31.25
C GLU A 55 -29.18 -13.58 31.19
N ALA A 56 -29.46 -12.83 30.13
CA ALA A 56 -30.74 -12.15 29.94
C ALA A 56 -31.91 -13.14 29.77
N GLU A 57 -31.71 -14.24 29.04
CA GLU A 57 -32.69 -15.32 28.90
C GLU A 57 -32.96 -16.04 30.21
N GLU A 58 -31.92 -16.26 31.02
CA GLU A 58 -32.03 -16.88 32.35
C GLU A 58 -32.87 -16.03 33.30
N VAL A 59 -32.64 -14.72 33.35
CA VAL A 59 -33.46 -13.77 34.13
C VAL A 59 -34.94 -13.88 33.75
N VAL A 60 -35.24 -13.96 32.45
CA VAL A 60 -36.63 -14.11 31.96
C VAL A 60 -37.22 -15.47 32.35
N ARG A 61 -36.42 -16.53 32.31
CA ARG A 61 -36.85 -17.90 32.63
C ARG A 61 -37.19 -18.05 34.11
N GLU A 62 -36.37 -17.46 34.99
CA GLU A 62 -36.53 -17.48 36.45
C GLU A 62 -37.65 -16.56 36.94
N THR A 63 -38.07 -15.59 36.13
CA THR A 63 -39.19 -14.72 36.45
C THR A 63 -40.52 -15.47 36.36
N GLU A 64 -41.41 -15.22 37.33
CA GLU A 64 -42.78 -15.71 37.36
C GLU A 64 -43.52 -15.43 36.04
N PRO A 65 -44.35 -16.37 35.52
CA PRO A 65 -45.02 -16.24 34.23
C PRO A 65 -45.77 -14.92 34.02
N ALA A 66 -46.43 -14.41 35.06
CA ALA A 66 -47.18 -13.16 35.02
C ALA A 66 -46.31 -11.93 34.75
N ASN A 67 -45.03 -11.97 35.13
CA ASN A 67 -44.09 -10.84 35.05
C ASN A 67 -43.08 -10.96 33.87
N ARG A 68 -43.10 -12.06 33.12
CA ARG A 68 -42.11 -12.34 32.06
C ARG A 68 -42.05 -11.30 30.96
N THR A 69 -43.16 -10.66 30.60
CA THR A 69 -43.16 -9.60 29.57
C THR A 69 -42.35 -8.39 30.01
N VAL A 70 -42.50 -7.96 31.27
CA VAL A 70 -41.73 -6.85 31.85
C VAL A 70 -40.27 -7.26 32.01
N ALA A 71 -40.01 -8.47 32.51
CA ALA A 71 -38.64 -8.98 32.64
C ALA A 71 -37.91 -9.07 31.30
N ARG A 72 -38.59 -9.44 30.21
CA ARG A 72 -38.00 -9.44 28.85
C ARG A 72 -37.54 -8.04 28.42
N GLN A 73 -38.36 -7.03 28.66
CA GLN A 73 -38.01 -5.66 28.30
C GLN A 73 -36.81 -5.16 29.13
N PHE A 74 -36.84 -5.42 30.43
CA PHE A 74 -35.75 -5.07 31.35
C PHE A 74 -34.45 -5.80 30.98
N ALA A 75 -34.50 -7.11 30.81
CA ALA A 75 -33.34 -7.94 30.46
C ALA A 75 -32.72 -7.50 29.12
N LYS A 76 -33.54 -7.19 28.10
CA LYS A 76 -33.07 -6.65 26.82
C LYS A 76 -32.35 -5.30 26.97
N GLN A 77 -32.88 -4.39 27.79
CA GLN A 77 -32.23 -3.10 28.05
C GLN A 77 -30.92 -3.26 28.82
N GLN A 78 -30.90 -4.16 29.81
CA GLN A 78 -29.72 -4.45 30.60
C GLN A 78 -28.63 -5.12 29.74
N GLU A 79 -28.98 -6.09 28.91
CA GLU A 79 -28.11 -6.75 27.94
C GLU A 79 -27.47 -5.72 27.01
N ALA A 80 -28.28 -4.89 26.34
CA ALA A 80 -27.79 -3.86 25.43
C ALA A 80 -26.82 -2.89 26.13
N SER A 81 -27.14 -2.49 27.36
CA SER A 81 -26.29 -1.61 28.18
C SER A 81 -24.95 -2.28 28.55
N ARG A 82 -24.97 -3.57 28.87
CA ARG A 82 -23.75 -4.33 29.20
C ARG A 82 -22.87 -4.54 27.97
N ILE A 83 -23.46 -4.87 26.82
CA ILE A 83 -22.74 -4.98 25.55
C ILE A 83 -22.06 -3.64 25.24
N ALA A 84 -22.79 -2.53 25.30
CA ALA A 84 -22.25 -1.20 25.01
C ALA A 84 -21.07 -0.84 25.93
N LYS A 85 -21.23 -1.04 27.24
CA LYS A 85 -20.15 -0.81 28.22
C LYS A 85 -18.94 -1.70 27.96
N PHE A 86 -19.15 -3.00 27.73
CA PHE A 86 -18.07 -3.94 27.46
C PHE A 86 -17.28 -3.57 26.20
N ARG A 87 -17.96 -3.16 25.13
CA ARG A 87 -17.31 -2.71 23.89
C ARG A 87 -16.40 -1.50 24.12
N LEU A 88 -16.86 -0.51 24.88
CA LEU A 88 -16.05 0.66 25.22
C LEU A 88 -14.81 0.26 26.03
N THR A 89 -14.99 -0.58 27.06
CA THR A 89 -13.88 -1.08 27.88
C THR A 89 -12.86 -1.86 27.04
N ILE A 90 -13.31 -2.74 26.15
CA ILE A 90 -12.41 -3.50 25.28
C ILE A 90 -11.72 -2.61 24.24
N ALA A 91 -12.42 -1.62 23.66
CA ALA A 91 -11.81 -0.68 22.73
C ALA A 91 -10.70 0.16 23.38
N GLU A 92 -10.91 0.60 24.62
CA GLU A 92 -9.95 1.37 25.41
C GLU A 92 -8.77 0.51 25.88
N SER A 93 -9.04 -0.62 26.52
CA SER A 93 -8.00 -1.53 27.03
C SER A 93 -7.13 -2.17 25.93
N SER A 94 -7.68 -2.38 24.73
CA SER A 94 -6.92 -2.91 23.58
C SER A 94 -6.14 -1.84 22.83
N ARG A 95 -6.36 -0.55 23.10
CA ARG A 95 -5.80 0.57 22.31
C ARG A 95 -4.28 0.50 22.17
N ALA A 96 -3.56 0.32 23.27
CA ALA A 96 -2.10 0.28 23.25
C ALA A 96 -1.55 -0.83 22.34
N GLN A 97 -2.18 -2.01 22.37
CA GLN A 97 -1.78 -3.17 21.55
C GLN A 97 -2.06 -2.95 20.06
N ARG A 98 -3.13 -2.23 19.73
CA ARG A 98 -3.44 -1.85 18.34
C ARG A 98 -2.46 -0.80 17.84
N GLU A 99 -2.19 0.23 18.64
CA GLU A 99 -1.25 1.31 18.30
C GLU A 99 0.20 0.81 18.16
N GLU A 100 0.60 -0.20 18.93
CA GLU A 100 1.92 -0.86 18.83
C GLU A 100 2.17 -1.42 17.43
N LEU A 101 1.13 -1.95 16.77
CA LEU A 101 1.22 -2.46 15.40
C LEU A 101 1.01 -1.35 14.36
N LEU A 102 0.06 -0.44 14.59
CA LEU A 102 -0.29 0.60 13.62
C LEU A 102 0.79 1.68 13.47
N ARG A 103 1.55 1.99 14.53
CA ARG A 103 2.62 3.01 14.48
C ARG A 103 3.77 2.64 13.54
N PRO A 104 4.42 1.46 13.67
CA PRO A 104 5.44 1.06 12.69
C PRO A 104 4.85 0.86 11.30
N PHE A 105 3.58 0.43 11.19
CA PHE A 105 2.91 0.28 9.89
C PHE A 105 2.73 1.64 9.20
N ALA A 106 2.33 2.67 9.94
CA ALA A 106 2.21 4.04 9.42
C ALA A 106 3.56 4.55 8.88
N LYS A 107 4.68 4.22 9.55
CA LYS A 107 6.01 4.56 9.04
C LYS A 107 6.29 3.87 7.70
N LEU A 108 6.02 2.57 7.57
CA LEU A 108 6.23 1.85 6.30
C LEU A 108 5.37 2.42 5.16
N ALA A 109 4.13 2.80 5.45
CA ALA A 109 3.26 3.44 4.48
C ALA A 109 3.82 4.79 4.01
N ALA A 110 4.30 5.62 4.94
CA ALA A 110 4.94 6.89 4.61
C ALA A 110 6.24 6.70 3.78
N ASP A 111 7.05 5.71 4.14
CA ASP A 111 8.27 5.35 3.38
C ASP A 111 7.91 4.90 1.96
N ALA A 112 6.82 4.12 1.82
CA ALA A 112 6.32 3.67 0.53
C ALA A 112 5.74 4.82 -0.32
N GLU A 113 5.01 5.76 0.29
CA GLU A 113 4.52 6.98 -0.37
C GLU A 113 5.68 7.83 -0.90
N PHE A 114 6.73 8.00 -0.09
CA PHE A 114 7.94 8.70 -0.50
C PHE A 114 8.59 8.01 -1.72
N LEU A 115 8.83 6.70 -1.64
CA LEU A 115 9.42 5.94 -2.75
C LEU A 115 8.54 5.95 -4.01
N LEU A 116 7.21 5.93 -3.85
CA LEU A 116 6.27 6.04 -4.96
C LEU A 116 6.36 7.41 -5.64
N SER A 117 6.55 8.48 -4.86
CA SER A 117 6.76 9.83 -5.39
C SER A 117 8.00 9.96 -6.27
N LEU A 118 9.00 9.09 -6.08
CA LEU A 118 10.19 9.02 -6.91
C LEU A 118 9.96 8.18 -8.18
N ASN A 119 9.00 7.24 -8.17
CA ASN A 119 8.73 6.31 -9.26
C ASN A 119 7.44 6.67 -10.04
N GLN A 120 7.25 7.95 -10.40
CA GLN A 120 6.02 8.39 -11.08
C GLN A 120 5.89 7.88 -12.51
N SER A 121 7.02 7.62 -13.20
CA SER A 121 7.02 7.09 -14.57
C SER A 121 8.23 6.18 -14.84
N PRO A 122 8.12 5.25 -15.81
CA PRO A 122 9.25 4.42 -16.23
C PRO A 122 10.43 5.25 -16.72
N ALA A 123 10.18 6.36 -17.43
CA ALA A 123 11.24 7.24 -17.93
C ALA A 123 12.06 7.89 -16.79
N GLN A 124 11.39 8.37 -15.74
CA GLN A 124 12.07 8.90 -14.55
C GLN A 124 12.85 7.80 -13.80
N ALA A 125 12.29 6.59 -13.71
CA ALA A 125 12.95 5.47 -13.06
C ALA A 125 14.19 5.00 -13.85
N LEU A 126 14.04 4.83 -15.17
CA LEU A 126 15.11 4.45 -16.09
C LEU A 126 16.27 5.45 -16.07
N GLY A 127 15.98 6.75 -15.97
CA GLY A 127 17.01 7.79 -15.86
C GLY A 127 17.97 7.62 -14.68
N ARG A 128 17.56 6.90 -13.63
CA ARG A 128 18.40 6.59 -12.45
C ARG A 128 19.16 5.28 -12.55
N ILE A 129 18.78 4.38 -13.45
CA ILE A 129 19.41 3.07 -13.59
C ILE A 129 20.86 3.23 -14.05
N ALA A 130 21.77 2.48 -13.44
CA ALA A 130 23.19 2.50 -13.76
C ALA A 130 23.84 3.90 -13.63
N LEU A 131 23.31 4.78 -12.78
CA LEU A 131 24.02 5.99 -12.39
C LEU A 131 25.32 5.61 -11.66
N GLY A 132 26.44 6.16 -12.10
CA GLY A 132 27.78 5.82 -11.59
C GLY A 132 28.41 4.60 -12.24
N ASP A 133 27.72 3.91 -13.15
CA ASP A 133 28.29 2.81 -13.93
C ASP A 133 29.06 3.33 -15.15
N THR A 134 30.33 2.92 -15.25
CA THR A 134 31.22 3.22 -16.39
C THR A 134 30.63 2.75 -17.72
N LYS A 135 29.88 1.64 -17.74
CA LYS A 135 29.23 1.11 -18.95
C LYS A 135 28.20 2.12 -19.49
N ARG A 136 27.35 2.67 -18.62
CA ARG A 136 26.37 3.71 -19.00
C ARG A 136 27.07 4.97 -19.50
N LEU A 137 28.13 5.41 -18.83
CA LEU A 137 28.91 6.58 -19.24
C LEU A 137 29.46 6.40 -20.66
N ASN A 138 30.07 5.26 -20.97
CA ASN A 138 30.64 4.97 -22.28
C ASN A 138 29.59 4.96 -23.38
N TYR A 139 28.40 4.40 -23.12
CA TYR A 139 27.28 4.46 -24.06
C TYR A 139 26.81 5.89 -24.30
N GLN A 140 26.69 6.71 -23.25
CA GLN A 140 26.30 8.12 -23.41
C GLN A 140 27.29 8.89 -24.30
N LEU A 141 28.59 8.73 -24.06
CA LEU A 141 29.64 9.39 -24.84
C LEU A 141 29.61 8.95 -26.32
N THR A 142 29.40 7.65 -26.56
CA THR A 142 29.34 7.11 -27.93
C THR A 142 28.10 7.62 -28.68
N LEU A 143 26.97 7.78 -27.98
CA LEU A 143 25.68 8.16 -28.58
C LEU A 143 25.49 9.69 -28.69
N GLU A 144 26.34 10.50 -28.09
CA GLU A 144 26.19 11.96 -28.07
C GLU A 144 26.23 12.57 -29.49
N GLY A 145 27.10 12.03 -30.35
CA GLY A 145 27.20 12.40 -31.77
C GLY A 145 26.26 11.66 -32.71
N ALA A 146 25.46 10.70 -32.22
CA ALA A 146 24.71 9.79 -33.07
C ALA A 146 23.56 10.48 -33.82
N GLY A 147 23.32 10.04 -35.06
CA GLY A 147 22.17 10.48 -35.86
C GLY A 147 20.83 9.93 -35.34
N PRO A 148 19.68 10.45 -35.82
CA PRO A 148 18.35 9.94 -35.45
C PRO A 148 18.18 8.43 -35.68
N VAL A 149 18.61 7.93 -36.86
CA VAL A 149 18.50 6.51 -37.25
C VAL A 149 19.38 5.61 -36.38
N GLU A 150 20.58 6.09 -36.01
CA GLU A 150 21.49 5.35 -35.14
C GLU A 150 20.91 5.23 -33.72
N LEU A 151 20.27 6.29 -33.22
CA LEU A 151 19.59 6.27 -31.93
C LEU A 151 18.39 5.33 -31.92
N GLU A 152 17.61 5.29 -33.00
CA GLU A 152 16.51 4.32 -33.16
C GLU A 152 17.03 2.88 -33.17
N THR A 153 18.10 2.62 -33.93
CA THR A 153 18.73 1.29 -33.99
C THR A 153 19.27 0.87 -32.63
N ALA A 154 19.90 1.81 -31.90
CA ALA A 154 20.37 1.57 -30.53
C ALA A 154 19.21 1.31 -29.56
N ALA A 155 18.08 2.01 -29.71
CA ALA A 155 16.89 1.80 -28.88
C ALA A 155 16.27 0.41 -29.11
N ILE A 156 16.13 0.00 -30.38
CA ILE A 156 15.67 -1.35 -30.74
C ILE A 156 16.60 -2.40 -30.15
N THR A 157 17.91 -2.17 -30.24
CA THR A 157 18.92 -3.08 -29.69
C THR A 157 18.77 -3.20 -28.17
N ALA A 158 18.65 -2.07 -27.47
CA ALA A 158 18.49 -2.06 -26.01
C ALA A 158 17.22 -2.80 -25.56
N ILE A 159 16.11 -2.68 -26.30
CA ILE A 159 14.89 -3.45 -26.05
C ILE A 159 15.14 -4.95 -26.29
N ALA A 160 15.73 -5.30 -27.43
CA ALA A 160 15.93 -6.69 -27.82
C ALA A 160 16.90 -7.44 -26.89
N THR A 161 17.88 -6.75 -26.32
CA THR A 161 18.89 -7.34 -25.42
C THR A 161 18.60 -7.12 -23.94
N ASN A 162 17.55 -6.34 -23.61
CA ASN A 162 17.23 -5.92 -22.25
C ASN A 162 18.41 -5.22 -21.53
N ASP A 163 19.23 -4.45 -22.27
CA ASP A 163 20.38 -3.72 -21.71
C ASP A 163 19.93 -2.38 -21.10
N LEU A 164 19.60 -2.42 -19.80
CA LEU A 164 19.12 -1.25 -19.06
C LEU A 164 20.14 -0.09 -19.00
N PRO A 165 21.45 -0.32 -18.77
CA PRO A 165 22.46 0.75 -18.90
C PRO A 165 22.46 1.44 -20.26
N LEU A 166 22.35 0.70 -21.36
CA LEU A 166 22.23 1.26 -22.71
C LEU A 166 20.93 2.05 -22.87
N ALA A 167 19.79 1.51 -22.42
CA ALA A 167 18.52 2.21 -22.49
C ALA A 167 18.52 3.52 -21.67
N ALA A 168 19.10 3.52 -20.48
CA ALA A 168 19.25 4.72 -19.65
C ALA A 168 20.16 5.78 -20.32
N ALA A 169 21.22 5.33 -21.00
CA ALA A 169 22.07 6.21 -21.79
C ALA A 169 21.30 6.86 -22.93
N ILE A 170 20.59 6.07 -23.74
CA ILE A 170 19.75 6.53 -24.86
C ILE A 170 18.70 7.52 -24.38
N ALA A 171 17.94 7.19 -23.32
CA ALA A 171 16.92 8.07 -22.76
C ALA A 171 17.49 9.43 -22.36
N THR A 172 18.70 9.45 -21.78
CA THR A 172 19.38 10.70 -21.40
C THR A 172 19.78 11.52 -22.63
N VAL A 173 20.38 10.89 -23.65
CA VAL A 173 20.84 11.57 -24.87
C VAL A 173 19.65 12.13 -25.65
N VAL A 174 18.56 11.37 -25.77
CA VAL A 174 17.34 11.81 -26.47
C VAL A 174 16.65 12.94 -25.70
N ASP A 175 16.57 12.87 -24.36
CA ASP A 175 15.91 13.91 -23.57
C ASP A 175 16.66 15.26 -23.59
N ARG A 176 17.99 15.26 -23.77
CA ARG A 176 18.77 16.49 -23.96
C ARG A 176 18.49 17.20 -25.29
N ARG A 177 17.92 16.50 -26.28
CA ARG A 177 17.62 17.11 -27.59
C ARG A 177 16.37 18.00 -27.52
N PRO A 178 16.31 19.08 -28.33
CA PRO A 178 15.08 19.85 -28.54
C PRO A 178 13.93 18.92 -28.90
N ARG A 179 12.73 19.19 -28.36
CA ARG A 179 11.59 18.27 -28.45
C ARG A 179 11.20 17.93 -29.89
N ASP A 180 11.35 18.87 -30.80
CA ASP A 180 11.12 18.76 -32.25
C ASP A 180 12.18 17.92 -32.99
N ARG A 181 13.33 17.67 -32.37
CA ARG A 181 14.46 16.92 -32.95
C ARG A 181 14.68 15.56 -32.31
N ARG A 182 13.76 15.11 -31.46
CA ARG A 182 13.84 13.79 -30.83
C ARG A 182 13.37 12.73 -31.85
N PRO A 183 14.16 11.67 -32.08
CA PRO A 183 13.77 10.60 -33.01
C PRO A 183 12.54 9.83 -32.55
N PHE A 184 12.33 9.70 -31.23
CA PHE A 184 11.19 9.00 -30.65
C PHE A 184 10.84 9.54 -29.26
N SER A 185 9.69 9.09 -28.75
CA SER A 185 9.22 9.37 -27.39
C SER A 185 10.03 8.59 -26.35
N VAL A 186 10.72 9.30 -25.45
CA VAL A 186 11.44 8.68 -24.32
C VAL A 186 10.47 7.96 -23.38
N GLY A 187 9.24 8.46 -23.24
CA GLY A 187 8.20 7.82 -22.42
C GLY A 187 7.84 6.44 -22.96
N ASP A 188 7.52 6.35 -24.26
CA ASP A 188 7.11 5.09 -24.89
C ASP A 188 8.27 4.08 -24.93
N PHE A 189 9.48 4.57 -25.19
CA PHE A 189 10.69 3.76 -25.13
C PHE A 189 10.92 3.20 -23.72
N ALA A 190 10.84 4.04 -22.69
CA ALA A 190 11.04 3.60 -21.31
C ALA A 190 9.93 2.64 -20.84
N GLN A 191 8.69 2.85 -21.27
CA GLN A 191 7.59 1.92 -21.05
C GLN A 191 7.90 0.56 -21.68
N ARG A 192 8.45 0.53 -22.91
CA ARG A 192 8.75 -0.73 -23.60
C ARG A 192 9.90 -1.51 -22.97
N VAL A 193 10.91 -0.83 -22.45
CA VAL A 193 12.11 -1.45 -21.86
C VAL A 193 11.92 -1.83 -20.39
N PHE A 194 11.34 -0.93 -19.60
CA PHE A 194 11.32 -1.00 -18.13
C PHE A 194 9.91 -0.95 -17.55
N GLY A 195 8.87 -0.94 -18.39
CA GLY A 195 7.46 -0.83 -17.96
C GLY A 195 7.06 -1.93 -16.97
N ALA A 196 7.36 -3.19 -17.29
CA ALA A 196 7.08 -4.35 -16.44
C ALA A 196 7.65 -4.19 -15.02
N GLN A 197 8.96 -3.94 -14.95
CA GLN A 197 9.70 -3.82 -13.69
C GLN A 197 9.25 -2.58 -12.91
N HIS A 198 8.96 -1.48 -13.60
CA HIS A 198 8.38 -0.28 -12.99
C HIS A 198 6.98 -0.54 -12.42
N ALA A 199 6.12 -1.25 -13.16
CA ALA A 199 4.78 -1.61 -12.71
C ALA A 199 4.83 -2.51 -11.47
N GLU A 200 5.73 -3.49 -11.43
CA GLU A 200 5.97 -4.34 -10.25
C GLU A 200 6.39 -3.51 -9.02
N ILE A 201 7.36 -2.61 -9.19
CA ILE A 201 7.81 -1.70 -8.11
C ILE A 201 6.65 -0.86 -7.60
N VAL A 202 5.88 -0.25 -8.51
CA VAL A 202 4.72 0.59 -8.16
C VAL A 202 3.65 -0.23 -7.45
N ALA A 203 3.39 -1.46 -7.91
CA ALA A 203 2.41 -2.35 -7.30
C ALA A 203 2.81 -2.73 -5.87
N LYS A 204 4.07 -3.08 -5.62
CA LYS A 204 4.58 -3.36 -4.27
C LYS A 204 4.38 -2.16 -3.33
N LEU A 205 4.78 -0.96 -3.78
CA LEU A 205 4.65 0.27 -2.97
C LEU A 205 3.19 0.61 -2.68
N LYS A 206 2.31 0.54 -3.69
CA LYS A 206 0.87 0.75 -3.50
C LYS A 206 0.25 -0.32 -2.59
N GLY A 207 0.72 -1.56 -2.68
CA GLY A 207 0.28 -2.66 -1.81
C GLY A 207 0.58 -2.39 -0.34
N VAL A 208 1.76 -1.85 -0.02
CA VAL A 208 2.12 -1.43 1.35
C VAL A 208 1.14 -0.38 1.89
N ILE A 209 0.89 0.66 1.09
CA ILE A 209 -0.02 1.76 1.46
C ILE A 209 -1.44 1.23 1.67
N LEU A 210 -1.93 0.42 0.73
CA LEU A 210 -3.27 -0.17 0.81
C LEU A 210 -3.44 -1.08 2.03
N ALA A 211 -2.43 -1.89 2.35
CA ALA A 211 -2.46 -2.78 3.51
C ALA A 211 -2.57 -1.98 4.82
N TYR A 212 -1.85 -0.85 4.92
CA TYR A 212 -1.98 0.07 6.05
C TYR A 212 -3.37 0.72 6.11
N GLU A 213 -3.88 1.24 4.99
CA GLU A 213 -5.22 1.83 4.96
C GLU A 213 -6.32 0.85 5.36
N THR A 214 -6.18 -0.42 4.95
CA THR A 214 -7.08 -1.51 5.32
C THR A 214 -7.02 -1.79 6.81
N ALA A 215 -5.82 -1.82 7.40
CA ALA A 215 -5.66 -1.97 8.85
C ALA A 215 -6.32 -0.81 9.62
N ILE A 216 -6.13 0.43 9.18
CA ILE A 216 -6.76 1.61 9.79
C ILE A 216 -8.28 1.60 9.64
N ALA A 217 -8.80 1.16 8.49
CA ALA A 217 -10.24 1.02 8.28
C ALA A 217 -10.82 -0.01 9.26
N ALA A 218 -10.24 -1.20 9.35
CA ALA A 218 -10.66 -2.24 10.30
C ALA A 218 -10.59 -1.75 11.75
N ASP A 219 -9.55 -0.99 12.11
CA ASP A 219 -9.41 -0.37 13.42
C ASP A 219 -10.58 0.57 13.77
N ARG A 220 -10.89 1.46 12.83
CA ARG A 220 -11.98 2.44 12.98
C ARG A 220 -13.33 1.77 13.04
N GLU A 221 -13.58 0.76 12.22
CA GLU A 221 -14.81 -0.02 12.26
C GLU A 221 -14.99 -0.73 13.60
N PHE A 222 -13.92 -1.30 14.15
CA PHE A 222 -13.94 -1.91 15.47
C PHE A 222 -14.29 -0.89 16.56
N VAL A 223 -13.59 0.27 16.58
CA VAL A 223 -13.81 1.33 17.58
C VAL A 223 -15.19 1.96 17.46
N ARG A 224 -15.62 2.33 16.25
CA ARG A 224 -16.97 2.87 15.98
C ARG A 224 -18.05 1.82 16.22
N GLY A 225 -17.68 0.57 16.02
CA GLY A 225 -18.55 -0.59 16.14
C GLY A 225 -19.53 -0.81 15.01
N GLN A 226 -19.30 -0.14 13.88
CA GLN A 226 -20.11 -0.19 12.68
C GLN A 226 -19.20 -0.24 11.46
N ALA A 227 -19.50 -1.16 10.54
CA ALA A 227 -18.80 -1.29 9.26
C ALA A 227 -18.92 -0.02 8.39
N ASP A 228 -17.95 0.19 7.52
CA ASP A 228 -17.89 1.26 6.52
C ASP A 228 -17.95 0.66 5.10
N PRO A 229 -19.15 0.38 4.57
CA PRO A 229 -19.28 -0.32 3.29
C PRO A 229 -18.62 0.42 2.12
N ILE A 230 -18.64 1.75 2.15
CA ILE A 230 -18.05 2.59 1.11
C ILE A 230 -16.52 2.49 1.16
N LYS A 231 -15.91 2.65 2.35
CA LYS A 231 -14.46 2.50 2.48
C LYS A 231 -14.03 1.07 2.12
N ASN A 232 -14.74 0.05 2.55
CA ASN A 232 -14.42 -1.35 2.24
C ASN A 232 -14.49 -1.65 0.74
N LEU A 233 -15.51 -1.14 0.05
CA LEU A 233 -15.60 -1.25 -1.40
C LEU A 233 -14.43 -0.52 -2.08
N SER A 234 -14.09 0.69 -1.62
CA SER A 234 -12.97 1.45 -2.20
C SER A 234 -11.63 0.72 -2.05
N LEU A 235 -11.39 0.08 -0.89
CA LEU A 235 -10.19 -0.70 -0.63
C LEU A 235 -10.14 -1.95 -1.51
N ALA A 236 -11.25 -2.68 -1.65
CA ALA A 236 -11.33 -3.85 -2.52
C ALA A 236 -11.12 -3.50 -4.02
N LEU A 237 -11.64 -2.35 -4.46
CA LEU A 237 -11.40 -1.86 -5.82
C LEU A 237 -9.93 -1.46 -6.01
N ALA A 238 -9.30 -0.83 -5.02
CA ALA A 238 -7.88 -0.49 -5.05
C ALA A 238 -7.00 -1.75 -5.08
N GLU A 239 -7.33 -2.78 -4.30
CA GLU A 239 -6.64 -4.08 -4.31
C GLU A 239 -6.69 -4.71 -5.70
N LYS A 240 -7.87 -4.76 -6.30
CA LYS A 240 -8.06 -5.28 -7.66
C LYS A 240 -7.26 -4.47 -8.69
N ALA A 241 -7.27 -3.15 -8.59
CA ALA A 241 -6.52 -2.29 -9.50
C ALA A 241 -5.01 -2.50 -9.40
N ILE A 242 -4.48 -2.72 -8.19
CA ILE A 242 -3.06 -3.04 -7.97
C ILE A 242 -2.73 -4.42 -8.54
N ALA A 243 -3.57 -5.43 -8.30
CA ALA A 243 -3.37 -6.78 -8.83
C ALA A 243 -3.41 -6.81 -10.37
N GLN A 244 -4.32 -6.08 -10.99
CA GLN A 244 -4.38 -5.94 -12.45
C GLN A 244 -3.14 -5.24 -12.99
N ALA A 245 -2.71 -4.13 -12.38
CA ALA A 245 -1.49 -3.43 -12.79
C ALA A 245 -0.22 -4.27 -12.63
N ALA A 246 -0.22 -5.26 -11.72
CA ALA A 246 0.88 -6.20 -11.53
C ALA A 246 0.82 -7.42 -12.46
N GLY A 247 -0.36 -7.75 -13.00
CA GLY A 247 -0.62 -8.96 -13.79
C GLY A 247 -0.90 -8.74 -15.28
N ASP A 248 -1.22 -7.52 -15.72
CA ASP A 248 -1.44 -7.16 -17.12
C ASP A 248 -0.10 -6.98 -17.87
N GLU A 249 0.64 -8.09 -18.00
CA GLU A 249 1.61 -8.35 -19.08
C GLU A 249 1.47 -9.80 -19.56
N ALA A 250 0.27 -10.15 -20.05
CA ALA A 250 0.04 -11.34 -20.88
C ALA A 250 -0.58 -10.94 -22.23
#